data_AF-G0MLS9-F1
#
_entry.id   AF-G0MLS9-F1
#
_cell.length_a   1.000
_cell.length_b   1.000
_cell.length_c   1.000
_cell.angle_alpha   90.00
_cell.angle_beta   90.00
_cell.angle_gamma   90.00
#
_symmetry.space_group_name_H-M   'P 1'
#
loop_
_entity.id
_entity.type
_entity.pdbx_description
1 polymer ?
#
loop_
_entity_poly.entity_id
_entity_poly.type
_entity_poly.pdbx_seq_one_letter_code
_entity_poly.pdbx_strand_id
1 'polypeptide(L)'
;MIRESRTSTPSSGAKPKPDGEMCLRPSSSVFIGDQQLFFTQEYLRTNSLSLKFVVHFAACQFSGPIAVAYAPQPNAWYIWIRTISGRVLKRDMHFPNAVFMEWTRAHCLLILSKSGRAQVLSSLGEKISEVLFDSQMSDVHECRTFATSRGDSGIAVMDVDGLVSVVNSVSEPVIWNMRPRMCLLI
;
A
#
# COMPACT_ATOMS: atom_id res chain seq x y z
N MET A 1 61.09 20.35 -33.64
CA MET A 1 59.89 20.95 -33.00
C MET A 1 59.18 19.80 -32.29
N ILE A 2 59.31 19.57 -30.97
CA ILE A 2 58.66 20.30 -29.86
C ILE A 2 57.14 20.38 -30.14
N ARG A 3 56.23 19.64 -29.49
CA ARG A 3 55.99 19.47 -28.04
C ARG A 3 55.33 18.12 -27.71
N GLU A 4 55.79 17.50 -26.63
CA GLU A 4 55.09 16.51 -25.84
C GLU A 4 53.95 17.15 -25.04
N SER A 5 52.90 16.37 -24.74
CA SER A 5 52.25 16.41 -23.42
C SER A 5 51.48 15.12 -23.15
N ARG A 6 52.08 14.26 -22.31
CA ARG A 6 51.39 13.39 -21.34
C ARG A 6 50.48 14.29 -20.46
N THR A 7 49.48 13.85 -19.70
CA THR A 7 49.64 13.05 -18.48
C THR A 7 48.26 12.78 -17.84
N SER A 8 48.10 11.55 -17.34
CA SER A 8 47.50 11.11 -16.06
C SER A 8 46.06 11.46 -15.64
N THR A 9 45.29 10.40 -15.40
CA THR A 9 44.36 10.23 -14.28
C THR A 9 44.90 10.74 -12.94
N PRO A 10 44.08 11.44 -12.12
CA PRO A 10 44.24 11.44 -10.68
C PRO A 10 43.28 10.43 -10.06
N SER A 11 43.84 9.31 -9.59
CA SER A 11 43.34 8.69 -8.36
C SER A 11 43.84 9.57 -7.20
N SER A 12 42.94 10.23 -6.48
CA SER A 12 43.26 10.67 -5.11
C SER A 12 42.01 10.52 -4.25
N GLY A 13 42.21 9.87 -3.11
CA GLY A 13 41.15 9.51 -2.18
C GLY A 13 40.39 10.74 -1.71
N ALA A 14 39.09 10.77 -2.02
CA ALA A 14 38.15 11.55 -1.24
C ALA A 14 37.96 10.81 0.08
N LYS A 15 38.39 11.43 1.19
CA LYS A 15 37.97 11.04 2.53
C LYS A 15 36.43 10.94 2.54
N PRO A 16 35.83 9.98 3.25
CA PRO A 16 34.39 10.02 3.49
C PRO A 16 34.06 11.38 4.11
N LYS A 17 33.29 12.19 3.39
CA LYS A 17 32.78 13.46 3.92
C LYS A 17 31.89 13.12 5.13
N PRO A 18 31.99 13.86 6.23
CA PRO A 18 31.17 13.62 7.41
C PRO A 18 29.69 13.73 7.05
N ASP A 19 28.89 12.82 7.61
CA ASP A 19 27.45 12.74 7.46
C ASP A 19 26.78 14.11 7.67
N GLY A 20 26.12 14.65 6.65
CA GLY A 20 25.34 15.88 6.79
C GLY A 20 25.09 16.73 5.54
N GLU A 21 25.69 16.43 4.38
CA GLU A 21 25.39 17.21 3.15
C GLU A 21 24.01 16.83 2.57
N MET A 22 23.07 17.74 2.79
CA MET A 22 21.72 17.77 2.24
C MET A 22 21.76 17.74 0.70
N CYS A 23 21.43 16.60 0.10
CA CYS A 23 21.35 16.49 -1.37
C CYS A 23 19.97 16.97 -1.85
N LEU A 24 19.78 18.29 -1.94
CA LEU A 24 18.63 18.87 -2.62
C LEU A 24 18.82 18.73 -4.13
N ARG A 25 18.27 17.67 -4.74
CA ARG A 25 18.08 17.67 -6.19
C ARG A 25 16.79 18.41 -6.51
N PRO A 26 16.81 19.46 -7.34
CA PRO A 26 15.58 20.10 -7.81
C PRO A 26 14.84 19.08 -8.68
N SER A 27 13.71 18.57 -8.21
CA SER A 27 12.88 17.64 -8.95
C SER A 27 11.83 18.44 -9.70
N SER A 28 12.12 18.95 -10.90
CA SER A 28 11.18 19.76 -11.72
C SER A 28 10.79 21.14 -11.15
N SER A 29 10.30 22.03 -12.01
CA SER A 29 9.76 23.34 -11.64
C SER A 29 8.42 23.62 -12.35
N VAL A 30 7.61 24.52 -11.79
CA VAL A 30 6.35 25.00 -12.36
C VAL A 30 6.30 26.52 -12.30
N PHE A 31 5.69 27.16 -13.28
CA PHE A 31 5.44 28.60 -13.27
C PHE A 31 4.04 28.90 -12.72
N ILE A 32 3.94 29.84 -11.80
CA ILE A 32 2.67 30.44 -11.35
C ILE A 32 2.80 31.95 -11.57
N GLY A 33 2.17 32.44 -12.65
CA GLY A 33 2.41 33.80 -13.14
C GLY A 33 3.88 33.98 -13.54
N ASP A 34 4.50 35.05 -13.04
CA ASP A 34 5.91 35.37 -13.31
C ASP A 34 6.89 34.69 -12.33
N GLN A 35 6.38 33.86 -11.40
CA GLN A 35 7.20 33.17 -10.40
C GLN A 35 7.46 31.71 -10.79
N GLN A 36 8.74 31.34 -10.81
CA GLN A 36 9.18 29.96 -10.99
C GLN A 36 9.31 29.27 -9.63
N LEU A 37 8.51 28.25 -9.38
CA LEU A 37 8.58 27.41 -8.19
C LEU A 37 9.32 26.12 -8.50
N PHE A 38 10.27 25.75 -7.65
CA PHE A 38 11.01 24.49 -7.77
C PHE A 38 10.41 23.47 -6.80
N PHE A 39 10.17 22.24 -7.24
CA PHE A 39 9.87 21.18 -6.28
C PHE A 39 11.17 20.68 -5.68
N THR A 40 11.25 20.78 -4.36
CA THR A 40 12.38 20.25 -3.60
C THR A 40 12.05 18.81 -3.21
N GLN A 41 12.84 17.85 -3.68
CA GLN A 41 12.74 16.47 -3.23
C GLN A 41 13.48 16.32 -1.90
N GLU A 42 12.77 16.48 -0.79
CA GLU A 42 13.34 16.29 0.54
C GLU A 42 13.40 14.79 0.90
N TYR A 43 14.56 14.17 0.71
CA TYR A 43 14.90 12.90 1.36
C TYR A 43 15.63 13.17 2.68
N LEU A 44 14.96 13.80 3.64
CA LEU A 44 15.54 14.04 4.96
C LEU A 44 14.74 13.31 6.03
N ARG A 45 15.43 12.44 6.77
CA ARG A 45 14.91 11.68 7.92
C ARG A 45 13.71 10.79 7.58
N THR A 46 13.80 10.00 6.51
CA THR A 46 13.00 8.78 6.47
C THR A 46 13.49 7.91 7.61
N ASN A 47 12.90 8.10 8.80
CA ASN A 47 13.13 7.21 9.93
C ASN A 47 13.00 5.80 9.38
N SER A 48 14.03 4.98 9.56
CA SER A 48 13.93 3.55 9.27
C SER A 48 12.62 3.08 9.88
N LEU A 49 11.90 2.21 9.17
CA LEU A 49 10.64 1.68 9.66
C LEU A 49 10.99 0.94 10.96
N SER A 50 10.79 1.58 12.12
CA SER A 50 11.15 1.04 13.43
C SER A 50 10.10 0.00 13.86
N LEU A 51 9.63 -0.80 12.90
CA LEU A 51 8.67 -1.87 13.08
C LEU A 51 9.42 -3.19 13.08
N LYS A 52 9.22 -3.95 14.15
CA LYS A 52 9.60 -5.37 14.18
C LYS A 52 8.40 -6.18 13.69
N PHE A 53 8.67 -7.36 13.12
CA PHE A 53 7.63 -8.30 12.68
C PHE A 53 6.70 -7.75 11.58
N VAL A 54 7.27 -7.05 10.59
CA VAL A 54 6.51 -6.66 9.39
C VAL A 54 6.08 -7.93 8.66
N VAL A 55 4.77 -8.06 8.41
CA VAL A 55 4.17 -9.24 7.78
C VAL A 55 3.57 -8.95 6.41
N HIS A 56 3.22 -7.69 6.14
CA HIS A 56 2.62 -7.29 4.88
C HIS A 56 2.81 -5.79 4.63
N PHE A 57 2.78 -5.38 3.37
CA PHE A 57 2.68 -3.97 3.00
C PHE A 57 1.84 -3.83 1.73
N ALA A 58 1.16 -2.69 1.60
CA ALA A 58 0.42 -2.32 0.41
C ALA A 58 0.79 -0.89 0.04
N ALA A 59 1.27 -0.69 -1.19
CA ALA A 59 1.55 0.63 -1.73
C ALA A 59 0.43 1.04 -2.68
N CYS A 60 -0.14 2.23 -2.49
CA CYS A 60 -1.21 2.69 -3.35
C CYS A 60 -0.68 2.98 -4.76
N GLN A 61 -1.08 2.16 -5.73
CA GLN A 61 -0.68 2.29 -7.14
C GLN A 61 -1.20 3.56 -7.81
N PHE A 62 -2.12 4.28 -7.16
CA PHE A 62 -2.78 5.47 -7.67
C PHE A 62 -2.16 6.75 -7.09
N SER A 63 -0.88 6.75 -6.72
CA SER A 63 -0.19 7.88 -6.07
C SER A 63 -0.70 8.21 -4.65
N GLY A 64 -1.19 7.20 -3.93
CA GLY A 64 -1.60 7.35 -2.52
C GLY A 64 -0.52 6.96 -1.51
N PRO A 65 -0.89 6.77 -0.23
CA PRO A 65 0.05 6.38 0.82
C PRO A 65 0.44 4.89 0.75
N ILE A 66 1.38 4.51 1.62
CA ILE A 66 1.82 3.15 1.87
C ILE A 66 1.25 2.70 3.22
N ALA A 67 0.61 1.54 3.23
CA ALA A 67 0.19 0.86 4.44
C ALA A 67 1.20 -0.25 4.76
N VAL A 68 1.61 -0.36 6.01
CA VAL A 68 2.50 -1.43 6.48
C VAL A 68 1.85 -2.13 7.67
N ALA A 69 1.73 -3.45 7.57
CA ALA A 69 1.21 -4.31 8.62
C ALA A 69 2.35 -5.00 9.36
N TYR A 70 2.27 -5.03 10.68
CA TYR A 70 3.16 -5.80 11.55
C TYR A 70 2.33 -6.60 12.56
N ALA A 71 2.85 -7.76 12.96
CA ALA A 71 2.14 -8.70 13.83
C ALA A 71 3.02 -9.09 15.01
N PRO A 72 3.00 -8.32 16.12
CA PRO A 72 3.71 -8.68 17.34
C PRO A 72 3.05 -9.85 18.07
N GLN A 73 1.79 -10.16 17.73
CA GLN A 73 1.02 -11.28 18.25
C GLN A 73 0.48 -12.11 17.07
N PRO A 74 0.33 -13.43 17.23
CA PRO A 74 -0.36 -14.26 16.25
C PRO A 74 -1.77 -13.73 16.01
N ASN A 75 -2.28 -13.87 14.78
CA ASN A 75 -3.68 -13.59 14.44
C ASN A 75 -4.12 -12.12 14.65
N ALA A 76 -3.20 -11.17 14.75
CA ALA A 76 -3.54 -9.75 14.82
C ALA A 76 -2.55 -8.94 13.98
N TRP A 77 -3.07 -8.11 13.08
CA TRP A 77 -2.26 -7.12 12.39
C TRP A 77 -2.45 -5.77 13.06
N TYR A 78 -1.35 -5.05 13.18
CA TYR A 78 -1.33 -3.62 13.46
C TYR A 78 -0.85 -2.90 12.21
N ILE A 79 -1.57 -1.88 11.79
CA ILE A 79 -1.32 -1.20 10.51
C ILE A 79 -0.93 0.25 10.75
N TRP A 80 0.14 0.65 10.06
CA TRP A 80 0.58 2.04 9.92
C TRP A 80 0.30 2.52 8.51
N ILE A 81 -0.19 3.75 8.37
CA ILE A 81 -0.32 4.43 7.08
C ILE A 81 0.68 5.58 7.04
N ARG A 82 1.45 5.64 5.95
CA ARG A 82 2.52 6.63 5.74
C ARG A 82 2.45 7.20 4.33
N THR A 83 2.83 8.47 4.16
CA THR A 83 3.11 9.01 2.83
C THR A 83 4.37 8.38 2.24
N ILE A 84 4.56 8.52 0.94
CA ILE A 84 5.80 8.11 0.25
C ILE A 84 7.05 8.81 0.78
N SER A 85 6.90 10.02 1.36
CA SER A 85 7.98 10.75 2.05
C SER A 85 8.26 10.25 3.48
N GLY A 86 7.53 9.23 3.94
CA GLY A 86 7.71 8.64 5.27
C GLY A 86 6.94 9.33 6.41
N ARG A 87 6.20 10.41 6.12
CA ARG A 87 5.32 11.07 7.11
C ARG A 87 4.24 10.09 7.54
N VAL A 88 4.05 9.96 8.85
CA VAL A 88 3.03 9.08 9.39
C VAL A 88 1.67 9.78 9.36
N LEU A 89 0.69 9.13 8.75
CA LEU A 89 -0.71 9.57 8.73
C LEU A 89 -1.51 8.91 9.85
N LYS A 90 -1.29 7.60 10.07
CA LYS A 90 -1.97 6.82 11.11
C LYS A 90 -1.08 5.71 11.65
N ARG A 91 -1.24 5.34 12.92
CA ARG A 91 -0.48 4.29 13.60
C ARG A 91 -1.39 3.33 14.34
N ASP A 92 -0.81 2.14 14.59
CA ASP A 92 -1.28 1.14 15.55
C ASP A 92 -2.75 0.76 15.39
N MET A 93 -3.26 0.79 14.16
CA MET A 93 -4.64 0.39 13.89
C MET A 93 -4.73 -1.13 13.98
N HIS A 94 -5.58 -1.61 14.89
CA HIS A 94 -5.68 -3.02 15.24
C HIS A 94 -6.74 -3.75 14.40
N PHE A 95 -6.33 -4.82 13.73
CA PHE A 95 -7.19 -5.68 12.91
C PHE A 95 -6.99 -7.15 13.27
N PRO A 96 -7.94 -7.75 14.00
CA PRO A 96 -7.87 -9.17 14.34
C PRO A 96 -8.10 -10.03 13.10
N ASN A 97 -7.37 -11.13 13.01
CA ASN A 97 -7.43 -12.13 11.95
C ASN A 97 -7.34 -11.55 10.53
N ALA A 98 -6.65 -10.43 10.32
CA ALA A 98 -6.42 -9.87 9.00
C ALA A 98 -5.55 -10.82 8.15
N VAL A 99 -5.94 -10.99 6.89
CA VAL A 99 -5.23 -11.86 5.92
C VAL A 99 -4.88 -11.15 4.63
N PHE A 100 -5.55 -10.02 4.35
CA PHE A 100 -5.34 -9.29 3.11
C PHE A 100 -5.50 -7.80 3.35
N MET A 101 -4.66 -7.01 2.67
CA MET A 101 -4.67 -5.56 2.72
C MET A 101 -4.26 -5.01 1.36
N GLU A 102 -5.08 -4.14 0.76
CA GLU A 102 -4.79 -3.58 -0.56
C GLU A 102 -5.39 -2.18 -0.70
N TRP A 103 -4.79 -1.35 -1.55
CA TRP A 103 -5.35 -0.04 -1.87
C TRP A 103 -6.34 -0.11 -3.03
N THR A 104 -7.44 0.60 -2.91
CA THR A 104 -8.47 0.71 -3.94
C THR A 104 -8.16 1.88 -4.87
N ARG A 105 -8.82 1.92 -6.04
CA ARG A 105 -8.74 3.05 -6.98
C ARG A 105 -9.20 4.38 -6.38
N ALA A 106 -10.10 4.33 -5.41
CA ALA A 106 -10.59 5.49 -4.66
C ALA A 106 -9.65 5.91 -3.51
N HIS A 107 -8.40 5.45 -3.51
CA HIS A 107 -7.40 5.71 -2.46
C HIS A 107 -7.86 5.29 -1.05
N CYS A 108 -8.72 4.28 -0.97
CA CYS A 108 -9.15 3.69 0.29
C CYS A 108 -8.33 2.44 0.57
N LEU A 109 -8.06 2.17 1.85
CA LEU A 109 -7.39 0.95 2.28
C LEU A 109 -8.43 -0.11 2.57
N LEU A 110 -8.39 -1.21 1.84
CA LEU A 110 -9.22 -2.39 2.06
C LEU A 110 -8.45 -3.37 2.96
N ILE A 111 -9.08 -3.85 4.03
CA ILE A 111 -8.52 -4.88 4.91
C ILE A 111 -9.54 -5.99 5.07
N LEU A 112 -9.16 -7.22 4.73
CA LEU A 112 -10.02 -8.39 4.85
C LEU A 112 -9.51 -9.30 5.97
N SER A 113 -10.45 -9.74 6.81
CA SER A 113 -10.23 -10.73 7.85
C SER A 113 -10.59 -12.15 7.37
N LYS A 114 -10.06 -13.16 8.07
CA LYS A 114 -10.36 -14.59 7.85
C LYS A 114 -11.85 -14.90 7.81
N SER A 115 -12.66 -14.21 8.62
CA SER A 115 -14.10 -14.46 8.70
C SER A 115 -14.91 -13.72 7.63
N GLY A 116 -14.29 -13.34 6.50
CA GLY A 116 -15.00 -12.66 5.42
C GLY A 116 -15.47 -11.23 5.73
N ARG A 117 -14.93 -10.58 6.77
CA ARG A 117 -15.22 -9.16 7.04
C ARG A 117 -14.16 -8.29 6.39
N ALA A 118 -14.58 -7.46 5.43
CA ALA A 118 -13.76 -6.47 4.76
C ALA A 118 -14.07 -5.06 5.30
N GLN A 119 -13.06 -4.37 5.80
CA GLN A 119 -13.17 -2.98 6.23
C GLN A 119 -12.54 -2.07 5.18
N VAL A 120 -13.23 -0.98 4.86
CA VAL A 120 -12.73 0.07 3.96
C VAL A 120 -12.39 1.28 4.80
N LEU A 121 -11.14 1.72 4.74
CA LEU A 121 -10.66 2.90 5.44
C LEU A 121 -10.28 4.00 4.47
N SER A 122 -10.38 5.25 4.91
CA SER A 122 -9.79 6.39 4.22
C SER A 122 -8.26 6.27 4.19
N SER A 123 -7.62 7.09 3.34
CA SER A 123 -6.17 7.24 3.31
C SER A 123 -5.57 7.78 4.63
N LEU A 124 -6.42 8.25 5.56
CA LEU A 124 -6.05 8.69 6.91
C LEU A 124 -6.34 7.61 7.98
N GLY A 125 -6.86 6.45 7.58
CA GLY A 125 -7.13 5.31 8.47
C GLY A 125 -8.44 5.46 9.26
N GLU A 126 -9.39 6.23 8.76
CA GLU A 126 -10.74 6.31 9.31
C GLU A 126 -11.64 5.30 8.63
N LYS A 127 -12.47 4.57 9.38
CA LYS A 127 -13.39 3.59 8.79
C LYS A 127 -14.48 4.31 8.01
N ILE A 128 -14.59 4.00 6.72
CA ILE A 128 -15.62 4.51 5.81
C ILE A 128 -16.79 3.54 5.76
N SER A 129 -16.50 2.26 5.49
CA SER A 129 -17.52 1.23 5.34
C SER A 129 -17.00 -0.13 5.78
N GLU A 130 -17.92 -1.09 5.85
CA GLU A 130 -17.64 -2.49 6.11
C GLU A 130 -18.54 -3.36 5.25
N VAL A 131 -17.97 -4.45 4.74
CA VAL A 131 -18.66 -5.46 3.97
C VAL A 131 -18.47 -6.80 4.67
N LEU A 132 -19.58 -7.50 4.92
CA LEU A 132 -19.58 -8.87 5.43
C LEU A 132 -20.01 -9.79 4.29
N PHE A 133 -19.07 -10.54 3.71
CA PHE A 133 -19.33 -11.38 2.55
C PHE A 133 -20.32 -12.52 2.85
N ASP A 134 -20.06 -13.26 3.92
CA ASP A 134 -20.97 -14.26 4.45
C ASP A 134 -20.78 -14.34 5.98
N SER A 135 -21.88 -14.36 6.71
CA SER A 135 -21.90 -14.60 8.16
C SER A 135 -21.35 -15.97 8.57
N GLN A 136 -21.36 -16.94 7.65
CA GLN A 136 -20.89 -18.31 7.88
C GLN A 136 -19.47 -18.55 7.39
N MET A 137 -18.82 -17.56 6.77
CA MET A 137 -17.45 -17.71 6.28
C MET A 137 -16.50 -17.95 7.46
N SER A 138 -15.92 -19.14 7.50
CA SER A 138 -15.03 -19.58 8.57
C SER A 138 -13.58 -19.14 8.32
N ASP A 139 -13.11 -19.31 7.09
CA ASP A 139 -11.77 -18.90 6.67
C ASP A 139 -11.74 -18.48 5.19
N VAL A 140 -10.97 -17.42 4.89
CA VAL A 140 -10.74 -16.95 3.53
C VAL A 140 -9.62 -17.78 2.93
N HIS A 141 -9.89 -18.45 1.82
CA HIS A 141 -8.91 -19.24 1.09
C HIS A 141 -8.11 -18.39 0.10
N GLU A 142 -8.78 -17.61 -0.74
CA GLU A 142 -8.16 -16.70 -1.70
C GLU A 142 -8.97 -15.41 -1.81
N CYS A 143 -8.31 -14.29 -2.13
CA CYS A 143 -9.01 -13.06 -2.48
C CYS A 143 -8.19 -12.24 -3.47
N ARG A 144 -8.87 -11.44 -4.30
CA ARG A 144 -8.26 -10.49 -5.22
C ARG A 144 -9.10 -9.24 -5.38
N THR A 145 -8.42 -8.10 -5.45
CA THR A 145 -9.04 -6.86 -5.93
C THR A 145 -9.01 -6.81 -7.45
N PHE A 146 -9.99 -6.13 -8.03
CA PHE A 146 -10.04 -5.88 -9.47
C PHE A 146 -10.55 -4.47 -9.73
N ALA A 147 -10.13 -3.90 -10.85
CA ALA A 147 -10.62 -2.59 -11.28
C ALA A 147 -12.02 -2.72 -11.90
N THR A 148 -12.88 -1.74 -11.63
CA THR A 148 -14.19 -1.65 -12.31
C THR A 148 -14.28 -0.42 -13.21
N SER A 149 -15.25 -0.44 -14.11
CA SER A 149 -15.49 0.64 -15.08
C SER A 149 -15.92 1.96 -14.45
N ARG A 150 -16.40 1.94 -13.20
CA ARG A 150 -16.88 3.12 -12.47
C ARG A 150 -15.79 3.90 -11.73
N GLY A 151 -14.52 3.56 -11.96
CA GLY A 151 -13.40 4.19 -11.26
C GLY A 151 -13.21 3.69 -9.82
N ASP A 152 -13.95 2.66 -9.41
CA ASP A 152 -13.79 2.01 -8.10
C ASP A 152 -13.09 0.64 -8.25
N SER A 153 -12.76 0.03 -7.12
CA SER A 153 -12.29 -1.35 -7.02
C SER A 153 -13.41 -2.28 -6.56
N GLY A 154 -13.46 -3.45 -7.17
CA GLY A 154 -14.17 -4.60 -6.64
C GLY A 154 -13.22 -5.53 -5.90
N ILE A 155 -13.79 -6.47 -5.16
CA ILE A 155 -13.07 -7.54 -4.48
C ILE A 155 -13.83 -8.86 -4.64
N ALA A 156 -13.10 -9.91 -5.00
CA ALA A 156 -13.57 -11.28 -4.99
C ALA A 156 -12.89 -12.03 -3.83
N VAL A 157 -13.66 -12.81 -3.10
CA VAL A 157 -13.22 -13.63 -1.97
C VAL A 157 -13.73 -15.04 -2.19
N MET A 158 -12.88 -16.03 -1.98
CA MET A 158 -13.22 -17.44 -2.00
C MET A 158 -12.97 -18.01 -0.60
N ASP A 159 -13.95 -18.69 -0.03
CA ASP A 159 -13.77 -19.43 1.22
C ASP A 159 -13.17 -20.82 0.98
N VAL A 160 -12.90 -21.52 2.08
CA VAL A 160 -12.39 -22.90 2.08
C VAL A 160 -13.36 -23.94 1.52
N ASP A 161 -14.66 -23.62 1.46
CA ASP A 161 -15.71 -24.47 0.89
C ASP A 161 -15.87 -24.25 -0.63
N GLY A 162 -15.09 -23.32 -1.20
CA GLY A 162 -15.10 -22.99 -2.63
C GLY A 162 -16.25 -22.08 -3.06
N LEU A 163 -16.97 -21.46 -2.11
CA LEU A 163 -17.92 -20.39 -2.40
C LEU A 163 -17.14 -19.12 -2.74
N VAL A 164 -17.44 -18.55 -3.91
CA VAL A 164 -16.85 -17.28 -4.33
C VAL A 164 -17.86 -16.16 -4.13
N SER A 165 -17.54 -15.20 -3.28
CA SER A 165 -18.32 -13.98 -3.05
C SER A 165 -17.61 -12.78 -3.68
N VAL A 166 -18.35 -11.96 -4.40
CA VAL A 166 -17.81 -10.83 -5.17
C VAL A 166 -18.58 -9.57 -4.87
N VAL A 167 -17.85 -8.48 -4.69
CA VAL A 167 -18.38 -7.12 -4.59
C VAL A 167 -17.78 -6.31 -5.72
N ASN A 168 -18.63 -5.70 -6.54
CA ASN A 168 -18.18 -4.91 -7.69
C ASN A 168 -17.69 -3.51 -7.30
N SER A 169 -18.17 -2.95 -6.20
CA SER A 169 -17.73 -1.64 -5.71
C SER A 169 -17.63 -1.72 -4.19
N VAL A 170 -16.44 -1.48 -3.66
CA VAL A 170 -16.22 -1.41 -2.21
C VAL A 170 -16.91 -0.19 -1.57
N SER A 171 -17.17 0.84 -2.37
CA SER A 171 -17.87 2.05 -1.94
C SER A 171 -19.39 1.83 -1.86
N GLU A 172 -19.95 1.06 -2.81
CA GLU A 172 -21.37 0.71 -2.90
C GLU A 172 -21.53 -0.82 -2.96
N PRO A 173 -21.37 -1.52 -1.83
CA PRO A 173 -21.22 -2.97 -1.84
C PRO A 173 -22.54 -3.68 -2.14
N VAL A 174 -22.55 -4.40 -3.26
CA VAL A 174 -23.56 -5.42 -3.58
C VAL A 174 -22.82 -6.75 -3.70
N ILE A 175 -23.19 -7.72 -2.85
CA ILE A 175 -22.54 -9.03 -2.78
C ILE A 175 -23.21 -9.99 -3.75
N TRP A 176 -22.38 -10.60 -4.61
CA TRP A 176 -22.76 -11.64 -5.56
C TRP A 176 -22.08 -12.93 -5.16
N ASN A 177 -22.84 -14.03 -5.10
CA ASN A 177 -22.30 -15.33 -4.72
C ASN A 177 -22.30 -16.27 -5.92
N MET A 178 -21.19 -16.95 -6.13
CA MET A 178 -21.00 -18.00 -7.13
C MET A 178 -20.67 -19.30 -6.41
N ARG A 179 -21.52 -20.30 -6.59
CA ARG A 179 -21.31 -21.65 -6.06
C ARG A 179 -21.01 -22.59 -7.21
N PRO A 180 -20.08 -23.54 -7.06
CA PRO A 180 -20.00 -24.67 -7.98
C PRO A 180 -21.38 -25.33 -8.07
N ARG A 181 -21.82 -25.69 -9.28
CA ARG A 181 -22.98 -26.57 -9.39
C ARG A 181 -22.59 -27.88 -8.71
N MET A 182 -23.33 -28.29 -7.68
CA MET A 182 -23.23 -29.67 -7.22
C MET A 182 -23.63 -30.55 -8.41
N CYS A 183 -22.66 -31.22 -9.02
CA CYS A 183 -22.94 -32.34 -9.89
C CYS A 183 -23.62 -33.38 -9.00
N LEU A 184 -24.96 -33.45 -9.07
CA LEU A 184 -25.68 -34.65 -8.68
C LEU A 184 -25.08 -35.77 -9.52
N LEU A 185 -24.24 -36.60 -8.89
CA LEU A 185 -23.87 -37.89 -9.42
C LEU A 185 -25.18 -38.68 -9.49
N ILE A 186 -25.72 -38.80 -10.71
CA ILE A 186 -26.77 -39.76 -11.06
C ILE A 186 -26.07 -41.05 -11.46
#